data_AF-A0A1I7DNW6-F1
#
_entry.id   AF-A0A1I7DNW6-F1
#
_cell.length_a   1.000
_cell.length_b   1.000
_cell.length_c   1.000
_cell.angle_alpha   90.00
_cell.angle_beta   90.00
_cell.angle_gamma   90.00
#
_symmetry.space_group_name_H-M   'P 1'
#
loop_
_entity.id
_entity.type
_entity.pdbx_description
1 polymer ?
#
loop_
_entity_poly.entity_id
_entity_poly.type
_entity_poly.pdbx_seq_one_letter_code
_entity_poly.pdbx_strand_id
1 'polypeptide(L)'
;MAARDTLTKNQLRVLEKLEASTGPLSAYTLLDLLREQGFRAPLQVYRALDGLMNAGFVHRLESMNAFVACAEPHDHSHRMIAFAICDKCGQVSEFSDEVVGKQLDQWVGSTGFAAKKAVIEFRGTCAKCAAIAA
;
A
#
# COMPACT_ATOMS: atom_id res chain seq x y z
N MET A 1 14.78 -5.03 -0.44
CA MET A 1 14.27 -3.65 -0.25
C MET A 1 15.40 -2.67 -0.53
N ALA A 2 15.15 -1.60 -1.29
CA ALA A 2 16.16 -0.56 -1.50
C ALA A 2 16.41 0.18 -0.18
N ALA A 3 17.63 0.66 0.06
CA ALA A 3 17.92 1.41 1.26
C ALA A 3 17.26 2.81 1.18
N ARG A 4 16.67 3.28 2.29
CA ARG A 4 15.91 4.54 2.36
C ARG A 4 16.74 5.76 1.95
N ASP A 5 18.06 5.68 2.12
CA ASP A 5 19.05 6.69 1.71
C ASP A 5 19.18 6.88 0.19
N THR A 6 18.74 5.89 -0.61
CA THR A 6 18.73 5.98 -2.09
C THR A 6 17.52 6.73 -2.64
N LEU A 7 16.54 7.06 -1.79
CA LEU A 7 15.32 7.74 -2.22
C LEU A 7 15.58 9.21 -2.58
N THR A 8 14.96 9.66 -3.66
CA THR A 8 14.96 11.09 -4.02
C THR A 8 14.21 11.92 -2.97
N LYS A 9 14.46 13.23 -2.93
CA LYS A 9 13.75 14.15 -2.03
C LYS A 9 12.22 14.03 -2.14
N ASN A 10 11.68 13.94 -3.36
CA ASN A 10 10.24 13.83 -3.56
C ASN A 10 9.68 12.48 -3.07
N GLN A 11 10.41 11.39 -3.28
CA GLN A 11 10.03 10.07 -2.76
C GLN A 11 10.03 10.05 -1.23
N LEU A 12 11.05 10.63 -0.60
CA LEU A 12 11.10 10.75 0.87
C LEU A 12 9.91 11.53 1.42
N ARG A 13 9.55 12.68 0.82
CA ARG A 13 8.40 13.47 1.27
C ARG A 13 7.07 12.72 1.15
N VAL A 14 6.87 12.01 0.04
CA VAL A 14 5.67 11.19 -0.15
C VAL A 14 5.62 10.06 0.88
N LEU A 15 6.75 9.36 1.08
CA LEU A 15 6.83 8.28 2.06
C LEU A 15 6.56 8.78 3.48
N GLU A 16 7.20 9.87 3.91
CA GLU A 16 6.99 10.48 5.23
C GLU A 16 5.51 10.84 5.47
N LYS A 17 4.81 11.34 4.45
CA LYS A 17 3.37 11.65 4.55
C LYS A 17 2.51 10.41 4.66
N LEU A 18 2.86 9.33 3.96
CA LEU A 18 2.15 8.05 4.08
C LEU A 18 2.40 7.40 5.44
N GLU A 19 3.63 7.41 5.94
CA GLU A 19 3.99 6.88 7.27
C GLU A 19 3.30 7.64 8.41
N ALA A 20 3.14 8.97 8.28
CA ALA A 20 2.46 9.79 9.27
C ALA A 20 0.92 9.71 9.21
N SER A 21 0.36 9.09 8.17
CA SER A 21 -1.09 8.99 7.98
C SER A 21 -1.67 7.82 8.77
N THR A 22 -2.85 8.01 9.35
CA THR A 22 -3.60 6.93 10.03
C THR A 22 -4.32 6.00 9.05
N GLY A 23 -4.34 6.34 7.77
CA GLY A 23 -5.06 5.60 6.73
C GLY A 23 -4.52 5.87 5.32
N PRO A 24 -5.09 5.21 4.32
CA PRO A 24 -4.62 5.29 2.94
C PRO A 24 -4.89 6.68 2.36
N LEU A 25 -3.92 7.21 1.62
CA LEU A 25 -4.04 8.53 1.00
C LEU A 25 -4.15 8.39 -0.52
N SER A 26 -5.06 9.15 -1.14
CA SER A 26 -5.09 9.26 -2.60
C SER A 26 -3.92 10.10 -3.11
N ALA A 27 -3.55 9.94 -4.38
CA ALA A 27 -2.53 10.78 -5.01
C ALA A 27 -2.87 12.28 -4.99
N TYR A 28 -4.16 12.63 -5.04
CA TYR A 28 -4.61 14.02 -4.97
C TYR A 28 -4.53 14.57 -3.54
N THR A 29 -4.91 13.76 -2.55
CA THR A 29 -4.73 14.13 -1.14
C THR A 29 -3.25 14.35 -0.82
N LEU A 30 -2.37 13.46 -1.31
CA LEU A 30 -0.92 13.62 -1.19
C LEU A 30 -0.43 14.90 -1.87
N LEU A 31 -0.92 15.20 -3.08
CA LEU A 31 -0.57 16.43 -3.79
C LEU A 31 -0.91 17.66 -2.92
N ASP A 32 -2.13 17.73 -2.38
CA ASP A 32 -2.57 18.86 -1.58
C ASP A 32 -1.77 19.00 -0.29
N LEU A 33 -1.47 17.91 0.40
CA LEU A 33 -0.62 17.90 1.61
C LEU A 33 0.85 18.27 1.34
N LEU A 34 1.32 18.15 0.10
CA LEU A 34 2.70 18.38 -0.30
C LEU A 34 2.90 19.67 -1.11
N ARG A 35 1.85 20.47 -1.33
CA ARG A 35 1.94 21.73 -2.10
C ARG A 35 2.98 22.68 -1.54
N GLU A 36 2.98 22.88 -0.22
CA GLU A 36 3.94 23.74 0.48
C GLU A 36 5.39 23.23 0.38
N GLN A 37 5.57 21.95 0.06
CA GLN A 37 6.86 21.30 -0.11
C GLN A 37 7.33 21.29 -1.58
N GLY A 38 6.63 22.02 -2.46
CA GLY A 38 7.03 22.23 -3.86
C GLY A 38 6.35 21.30 -4.87
N PHE A 39 5.38 20.47 -4.46
CA PHE A 39 4.57 19.69 -5.39
C PHE A 39 3.53 20.60 -6.06
N ARG A 40 3.49 20.61 -7.39
CA ARG A 40 2.60 21.48 -8.18
C ARG A 40 1.72 20.71 -9.15
N ALA A 41 2.10 19.49 -9.51
CA ALA A 41 1.36 18.68 -10.48
C ALA A 41 1.15 17.24 -9.98
N PRO A 42 -0.02 16.62 -10.24
CA PRO A 42 -0.29 15.22 -9.88
C PRO A 42 0.78 14.25 -10.40
N LEU A 43 1.34 14.51 -11.58
CA LEU A 43 2.38 13.67 -12.19
C LEU A 43 3.63 13.54 -11.31
N GLN A 44 3.97 14.57 -10.51
CA GLN A 44 5.11 14.50 -9.59
C GLN A 44 4.86 13.50 -8.46
N VAL A 45 3.62 13.44 -7.97
CA VAL A 45 3.20 12.49 -6.94
C VAL A 45 3.20 11.07 -7.50
N TYR A 46 2.60 10.85 -8.68
CA TYR A 46 2.60 9.54 -9.33
C TYR A 46 4.01 9.01 -9.58
N ARG A 47 4.93 9.84 -10.10
CA ARG A 47 6.34 9.43 -10.30
C ARG A 47 7.05 9.05 -9.00
N ALA A 48 6.77 9.78 -7.92
CA ALA A 48 7.32 9.44 -6.61
C ALA A 48 6.75 8.11 -6.09
N LEU A 49 5.42 7.94 -6.18
CA LEU A 49 4.72 6.70 -5.82
C LEU A 49 5.22 5.50 -6.63
N ASP A 50 5.39 5.64 -7.95
CA ASP A 50 5.90 4.56 -8.81
C ASP A 50 7.29 4.09 -8.35
N GLY A 51 8.18 5.04 -8.05
CA GLY A 51 9.50 4.70 -7.53
C GLY A 51 9.45 4.04 -6.14
N LEU A 52 8.56 4.50 -5.26
CA LEU A 52 8.36 3.91 -3.94
C LEU A 52 7.75 2.50 -4.02
N MET A 53 6.80 2.27 -4.92
CA MET A 53 6.21 0.95 -5.18
C MET A 53 7.26 -0.02 -5.72
N ASN A 54 8.06 0.41 -6.70
CA ASN A 54 9.14 -0.42 -7.25
C ASN A 54 10.23 -0.74 -6.21
N ALA A 55 10.47 0.17 -5.28
CA ALA A 55 11.42 -0.03 -4.18
C ALA A 55 10.83 -0.81 -2.99
N GLY A 56 9.51 -1.06 -2.98
CA GLY A 56 8.81 -1.82 -1.95
C GLY A 56 8.45 -1.03 -0.69
N PHE A 57 8.40 0.31 -0.75
CA PHE A 57 8.08 1.16 0.40
C PHE A 57 6.58 1.48 0.52
N VAL A 58 5.83 1.33 -0.58
CA VAL A 58 4.43 1.75 -0.68
C VAL A 58 3.63 0.69 -1.41
N HIS A 59 2.41 0.43 -0.92
CA HIS A 59 1.41 -0.37 -1.62
C HIS A 59 0.27 0.49 -2.12
N ARG A 60 -0.28 0.09 -3.27
CA ARG A 60 -1.53 0.62 -3.80
C ARG A 60 -2.67 -0.29 -3.39
N LEU A 61 -3.70 0.31 -2.80
CA LEU A 61 -5.01 -0.29 -2.60
C LEU A 61 -5.85 -0.04 -3.85
N GLU A 62 -6.11 -1.08 -4.61
CA GLU A 62 -6.76 -1.01 -5.91
C GLU A 62 -8.24 -0.63 -5.75
N SER A 63 -8.93 -1.10 -4.70
CA SER A 63 -10.36 -0.79 -4.49
C SER A 63 -10.65 0.68 -4.16
N MET A 64 -9.64 1.43 -3.70
CA MET A 64 -9.79 2.82 -3.26
C MET A 64 -8.96 3.83 -4.07
N ASN A 65 -8.15 3.36 -5.03
CA ASN A 65 -7.16 4.19 -5.72
C ASN A 65 -6.29 5.01 -4.74
N ALA A 66 -5.88 4.36 -3.65
CA ALA A 66 -5.16 4.99 -2.56
C ALA A 66 -3.88 4.22 -2.24
N PHE A 67 -3.01 4.85 -1.46
CA PHE A 67 -1.66 4.37 -1.20
C PHE A 67 -1.41 4.30 0.31
N VAL A 68 -0.66 3.28 0.73
CA VAL A 68 -0.23 3.07 2.13
C VAL A 68 1.28 2.81 2.18
N ALA A 69 1.94 3.29 3.23
CA ALA A 69 3.30 2.86 3.52
C ALA A 69 3.30 1.38 3.89
N CYS A 70 4.27 0.63 3.40
CA CYS A 70 4.46 -0.78 3.78
C CYS A 70 4.88 -0.86 5.25
N ALA A 71 4.19 -1.70 6.04
CA ALA A 71 4.45 -1.80 7.47
C ALA A 71 5.61 -2.76 7.81
N GLU A 72 5.93 -3.70 6.91
CA GLU A 72 6.92 -4.73 7.14
C GLU A 72 7.97 -4.80 6.01
N PRO A 73 9.26 -5.04 6.33
CA PRO A 73 10.29 -5.23 5.31
C PRO A 73 10.16 -6.63 4.68
N HIS A 74 9.12 -6.84 3.87
CA HIS A 74 8.96 -8.08 3.11
C HIS A 74 9.71 -8.02 1.79
N ASP A 75 10.23 -9.17 1.36
CA ASP A 75 10.74 -9.32 0.00
C ASP A 75 9.56 -9.42 -0.97
N HIS A 76 9.35 -8.35 -1.74
CA HIS A 76 8.24 -8.17 -2.70
C HIS A 76 8.35 -9.08 -3.94
N SER A 77 9.35 -9.97 -3.96
CA SER A 77 9.67 -10.79 -5.11
C SER A 77 8.60 -11.85 -5.40
N HIS A 78 7.91 -12.42 -4.40
CA HIS A 78 7.01 -13.56 -4.62
C HIS A 78 5.86 -13.73 -3.59
N ARG A 79 5.46 -12.69 -2.85
CA ARG A 79 4.51 -12.87 -1.74
C ARG A 79 3.19 -12.17 -2.00
N MET A 80 2.11 -12.93 -1.93
CA MET A 80 0.76 -12.38 -1.87
C MET A 80 0.62 -11.55 -0.59
N ILE A 81 0.03 -10.37 -0.73
CA ILE A 81 -0.30 -9.48 0.38
C ILE A 81 -1.82 -9.32 0.44
N ALA A 82 -2.36 -9.41 1.64
CA ALA A 82 -3.76 -9.12 1.92
C ALA A 82 -3.88 -7.85 2.76
N PHE A 83 -4.90 -7.04 2.47
CA PHE A 83 -5.22 -5.83 3.21
C PHE A 83 -6.61 -5.94 3.81
N ALA A 84 -6.76 -5.63 5.08
CA ALA A 84 -8.06 -5.43 5.72
C ALA A 84 -8.30 -3.92 5.88
N ILE A 85 -9.38 -3.42 5.29
CA ILE A 85 -9.71 -2.00 5.18
C ILE A 85 -11.01 -1.73 5.93
N CYS A 86 -10.97 -0.81 6.89
CA CYS A 86 -12.16 -0.37 7.59
C CYS A 86 -12.90 0.76 6.83
N ASP A 87 -14.17 0.53 6.49
CA ASP A 87 -14.99 1.52 5.78
C ASP A 87 -15.41 2.71 6.67
N LYS A 88 -15.29 2.61 8.00
CA LYS A 88 -15.66 3.69 8.94
C LYS A 88 -14.53 4.65 9.25
N CYS A 89 -13.35 4.13 9.60
CA CYS A 89 -12.20 4.95 10.00
C CYS A 89 -11.06 4.98 8.97
N GLY A 90 -11.14 4.18 7.90
CA GLY A 90 -10.08 4.07 6.91
C GLY A 90 -8.83 3.35 7.42
N GLN A 91 -8.84 2.76 8.61
CA GLN A 91 -7.69 1.99 9.10
C GLN A 91 -7.43 0.80 8.18
N VAL A 92 -6.17 0.60 7.84
CA VAL A 92 -5.71 -0.52 7.02
C VAL A 92 -4.79 -1.40 7.87
N SER A 93 -4.95 -2.71 7.75
CA SER A 93 -4.03 -3.70 8.32
C SER A 93 -3.51 -4.60 7.21
N GLU A 94 -2.21 -4.80 7.21
CA GLU A 94 -1.51 -5.66 6.26
C GLU A 94 -1.40 -7.08 6.84
N PHE A 95 -1.57 -8.09 6.00
CA PHE A 95 -1.36 -9.48 6.32
C PHE A 95 -0.52 -10.13 5.22
N SER A 96 0.61 -10.71 5.62
CA SER A 96 1.42 -11.56 4.77
C SER A 96 1.68 -12.88 5.51
N ASP A 97 1.43 -14.00 4.83
CA ASP A 97 1.67 -15.33 5.37
C ASP A 97 2.21 -16.24 4.26
N GLU A 98 3.35 -16.88 4.53
CA GLU A 98 4.03 -17.72 3.55
C GLU A 98 3.26 -19.00 3.22
N VAL A 99 2.50 -19.55 4.17
CA VAL A 99 1.72 -20.77 3.97
C VAL A 99 0.55 -20.48 3.06
N VAL A 100 -0.19 -19.40 3.34
CA VAL A 100 -1.33 -18.97 2.50
C VAL A 100 -0.84 -18.59 1.10
N GLY A 101 0.27 -17.85 1.00
CA GLY A 101 0.88 -17.48 -0.28
C GLY A 101 1.22 -18.70 -1.15
N LYS A 102 1.92 -19.69 -0.58
CA LYS A 102 2.28 -20.93 -1.30
C LYS A 102 1.07 -21.73 -1.78
N GLN A 103 -0.01 -21.81 -1.00
CA GLN A 103 -1.22 -22.52 -1.40
C GLN A 103 -1.86 -21.87 -2.63
N LEU A 104 -1.90 -20.54 -2.67
CA LEU A 104 -2.47 -19.82 -3.79
C LEU A 104 -1.56 -19.87 -5.02
N ASP A 105 -0.25 -19.79 -4.86
CA ASP A 105 0.70 -19.97 -5.96
C ASP A 105 0.57 -21.37 -6.58
N GLN A 106 0.41 -22.41 -5.74
CA GLN A 106 0.17 -23.78 -6.21
C GLN A 106 -1.15 -23.90 -6.97
N TRP A 107 -2.23 -23.32 -6.44
CA TRP A 107 -3.53 -23.32 -7.11
C TRP A 107 -3.44 -22.62 -8.47
N VAL A 108 -2.88 -21.42 -8.52
CA VAL A 108 -2.68 -20.66 -9.75
C VAL A 108 -1.83 -21.45 -10.75
N GLY A 109 -0.69 -22.00 -10.31
CA GLY A 109 0.18 -22.83 -11.15
C GLY A 109 -0.53 -24.07 -11.71
N SER A 110 -1.39 -24.71 -10.92
CA SER A 110 -2.15 -25.90 -11.35
C SER A 110 -3.13 -25.62 -12.50
N THR A 111 -3.55 -24.36 -12.67
CA THR A 111 -4.44 -23.95 -13.78
C THR A 111 -3.69 -23.57 -15.06
N GLY A 112 -2.36 -23.54 -15.04
CA GLY A 112 -1.54 -22.99 -16.12
C GLY A 112 -1.61 -21.46 -16.24
N PHE A 113 -2.15 -20.77 -15.22
CA PHE A 113 -2.28 -19.31 -15.21
C PHE A 113 -0.97 -18.65 -14.78
N ALA A 114 -0.44 -17.75 -15.61
CA ALA A 114 0.76 -16.98 -15.30
C ALA A 114 0.40 -15.67 -14.60
N ALA A 115 0.21 -15.71 -13.28
CA ALA A 115 -0.08 -14.52 -12.49
C ALA A 115 1.10 -13.54 -12.48
N LYS A 116 0.81 -12.25 -12.70
CA LYS A 116 1.80 -11.17 -12.60
C LYS A 116 1.80 -10.47 -11.24
N LYS A 117 0.65 -10.46 -10.56
CA LYS A 117 0.42 -9.79 -9.27
C LYS A 117 -0.80 -10.43 -8.62
N ALA A 118 -0.75 -10.66 -7.31
CA ALA A 118 -1.90 -11.07 -6.49
C ALA A 118 -2.12 -10.05 -5.38
N VAL A 119 -3.35 -9.55 -5.25
CA VAL A 119 -3.75 -8.61 -4.19
C VAL A 119 -5.09 -9.09 -3.65
N ILE A 120 -5.21 -9.19 -2.33
CA ILE A 120 -6.46 -9.49 -1.65
C ILE A 120 -6.84 -8.30 -0.78
N GLU A 121 -8.07 -7.81 -0.92
CA GLU A 121 -8.58 -6.70 -0.13
C GLU A 121 -9.89 -7.10 0.54
N PHE A 122 -9.91 -7.10 1.87
CA PHE A 122 -11.09 -7.28 2.69
C PHE A 122 -11.64 -5.91 3.09
N ARG A 123 -12.93 -5.69 2.90
CA ARG A 123 -13.62 -4.47 3.34
C ARG A 123 -14.63 -4.77 4.43
N GLY A 124 -14.67 -3.93 5.45
CA GLY A 124 -15.61 -4.11 6.55
C GLY A 124 -15.41 -3.10 7.67
N THR A 125 -15.69 -3.53 8.90
CA THR A 125 -15.57 -2.68 10.10
C THR A 125 -14.52 -3.25 11.04
N CYS A 126 -13.53 -2.44 11.44
CA CYS A 126 -12.52 -2.89 12.40
C CYS A 126 -13.09 -3.02 13.81
N ALA A 127 -12.40 -3.75 14.69
CA ALA A 127 -12.83 -3.98 16.07
C ALA A 127 -13.13 -2.68 16.84
N LYS A 128 -12.31 -1.63 16.67
CA LYS A 128 -12.53 -0.31 17.30
C LYS A 128 -13.86 0.30 16.87
N CYS A 129 -14.13 0.31 15.56
CA CYS A 129 -15.35 0.89 15.01
C CYS A 129 -16.60 0.02 15.24
N ALA A 130 -16.43 -1.29 15.42
CA ALA A 130 -17.50 -2.17 15.86
C ALA A 130 -17.86 -1.90 17.33
N ALA A 131 -16.87 -1.69 18.19
CA ALA A 131 -17.07 -1.38 19.61
C ALA A 131 -17.71 -0.01 19.87
N ILE A 132 -17.54 0.98 18.98
CA ILE A 132 -18.21 2.29 19.08
C ILE A 132 -19.70 2.20 18.68
N ALA A 133 -20.08 1.17 17.93
CA ALA A 133 -21.44 1.00 17.42
C ALA A 133 -22.31 0.06 18.30
N ALA A 134 -21.77 -0.44 19.40
CA ALA A 134 -22.45 -1.25 20.41
C ALA A 134 -22.72 -0.41 21.66
#